data_AF-A0A960XME2-F1
#
_entry.id   AF-A0A960XME2-F1
#
_cell.length_a   1.000
_cell.length_b   1.000
_cell.length_c   1.000
_cell.angle_alpha   90.00
_cell.angle_beta   90.00
_cell.angle_gamma   90.00
#
_symmetry.space_group_name_H-M   'P 1'
#
loop_
_entity.id
_entity.type
_entity.pdbx_description
1 polymer ?
#
loop_
_entity_poly.entity_id
_entity_poly.type
_entity_poly.pdbx_seq_one_letter_code
_entity_poly.pdbx_strand_id
1 'polypeptide(L)'
;DSAVRYWAVLGYQMRGGEVVRTNRELLLPLVKDEAPAVAVAAAEALGIHGDERDVAISLRVLLEHASVEVNSVWVAMQALNAIDAMGSRADGIRPVLKSLPTEAKGVPGRYASYVPRLIAELTKDVP
;
A
#
# COMPACT_ATOMS: atom_id res chain seq x y z
N ASP A 1 -8.22 10.34 16.36
CA ASP A 1 -7.13 9.43 16.71
C ASP A 1 -6.80 8.55 15.52
N SER A 2 -5.55 8.50 15.09
CA SER A 2 -5.14 7.75 13.89
C SER A 2 -5.14 6.23 14.10
N ALA A 3 -4.88 5.75 15.32
CA ALA A 3 -4.94 4.33 15.62
C ALA A 3 -6.38 3.80 15.55
N VAL A 4 -7.36 4.56 16.04
CA VAL A 4 -8.78 4.21 15.90
C VAL A 4 -9.19 4.11 14.43
N ARG A 5 -8.79 5.07 13.59
CA ARG A 5 -9.09 5.04 12.15
C ARG A 5 -8.41 3.86 11.45
N TYR A 6 -7.15 3.62 11.76
CA TYR A 6 -6.39 2.49 11.22
C TYR A 6 -7.07 1.15 11.53
N TRP A 7 -7.41 0.91 12.80
CA TRP A 7 -8.11 -0.32 13.21
C TRP A 7 -9.52 -0.42 12.65
N ALA A 8 -10.21 0.71 12.44
CA ALA A 8 -11.50 0.70 11.76
C ALA A 8 -11.36 0.19 10.31
N VAL A 9 -10.40 0.71 9.54
CA VAL A 9 -10.11 0.27 8.17
C VAL A 9 -9.75 -1.21 8.12
N LEU A 10 -8.81 -1.65 8.98
CA LEU A 10 -8.46 -3.06 9.07
C LEU A 10 -9.66 -3.94 9.42
N GLY A 11 -10.54 -3.48 10.30
CA GLY A 11 -11.77 -4.17 10.61
C GLY A 11 -12.66 -4.37 9.39
N TYR A 12 -12.80 -3.37 8.51
CA TYR A 12 -13.54 -3.53 7.25
C TYR A 12 -12.86 -4.57 6.34
N GLN A 13 -11.54 -4.49 6.18
CA GLN A 13 -10.77 -5.40 5.33
C GLN A 13 -10.85 -6.86 5.83
N MET A 14 -10.70 -7.10 7.13
CA MET A 14 -10.77 -8.43 7.74
C MET A 14 -12.15 -9.11 7.58
N ARG A 15 -13.22 -8.31 7.44
CA ARG A 15 -14.58 -8.82 7.17
C ARG A 15 -14.81 -9.11 5.69
N GLY A 16 -13.83 -8.85 4.83
CA GLY A 16 -13.81 -9.25 3.43
C GLY A 16 -14.43 -8.23 2.48
N GLY A 17 -14.36 -8.57 1.19
CA GLY A 17 -14.60 -7.61 0.11
C GLY A 17 -16.03 -7.08 0.00
N GLU A 18 -17.05 -7.83 0.40
CA GLU A 18 -18.42 -7.31 0.43
C GLU A 18 -18.54 -6.12 1.40
N VAL A 19 -17.97 -6.27 2.60
CA VAL A 19 -17.99 -5.23 3.63
C VAL A 19 -17.21 -4.00 3.18
N VAL A 20 -16.07 -4.19 2.50
CA VAL A 20 -15.31 -3.08 1.91
C VAL A 20 -16.13 -2.35 0.83
N ARG A 21 -16.75 -3.09 -0.11
CA ARG A 21 -17.52 -2.49 -1.21
C ARG A 21 -18.75 -1.72 -0.70
N THR A 22 -19.51 -2.31 0.23
CA THR A 22 -20.70 -1.65 0.80
C THR A 22 -20.34 -0.39 1.60
N ASN A 23 -19.13 -0.33 2.17
CA ASN A 23 -18.66 0.82 2.95
C ASN A 23 -17.64 1.68 2.20
N ARG A 24 -17.59 1.57 0.86
CA ARG A 24 -16.63 2.30 0.02
C ARG A 24 -16.64 3.80 0.28
N GLU A 25 -17.82 4.41 0.48
CA GLU A 25 -17.94 5.85 0.72
C GLU A 25 -17.28 6.30 2.03
N LEU A 26 -17.14 5.40 3.02
CA LEU A 26 -16.43 5.67 4.26
C LEU A 26 -14.91 5.46 4.12
N LEU A 27 -14.49 4.51 3.26
CA LEU A 27 -13.09 4.14 3.07
C LEU A 27 -12.38 5.03 2.06
N LEU A 28 -13.05 5.46 0.99
CA LEU A 28 -12.44 6.24 -0.09
C LEU A 28 -11.82 7.57 0.39
N PRO A 29 -12.43 8.36 1.28
CA PRO A 29 -11.79 9.57 1.78
C PRO A 29 -10.50 9.28 2.57
N LEU A 30 -10.39 8.11 3.19
CA LEU A 30 -9.26 7.73 4.05
C LEU A 30 -7.98 7.45 3.27
N VAL A 31 -8.03 7.25 1.95
CA VAL A 31 -6.81 7.16 1.12
C VAL A 31 -6.01 8.46 1.10
N LYS A 32 -6.60 9.57 1.61
CA LYS A 32 -5.96 10.88 1.78
C LYS A 32 -5.75 11.23 3.26
N ASP A 33 -5.84 10.26 4.16
CA ASP A 33 -5.65 10.50 5.59
C ASP A 33 -4.25 11.05 5.86
N GLU A 34 -4.16 12.01 6.79
CA GLU A 34 -2.89 12.64 7.19
C GLU A 34 -1.90 11.61 7.78
N ALA A 35 -2.39 10.51 8.35
CA ALA A 35 -1.59 9.44 8.87
C ALA A 35 -1.29 8.42 7.75
N PRO A 36 -0.03 8.26 7.31
CA PRO A 36 0.30 7.41 6.17
C PRO A 36 -0.16 5.96 6.34
N ALA A 37 -0.10 5.42 7.57
CA ALA A 37 -0.56 4.06 7.84
C ALA A 37 -2.07 3.87 7.58
N VAL A 38 -2.88 4.90 7.83
CA VAL A 38 -4.34 4.89 7.56
C VAL A 38 -4.58 4.98 6.05
N ALA A 39 -3.88 5.90 5.36
CA ALA A 39 -3.97 6.04 3.91
C ALA A 39 -3.59 4.76 3.17
N VAL A 40 -2.49 4.12 3.57
CA VAL A 40 -2.04 2.84 3.01
C VAL A 40 -3.05 1.72 3.29
N ALA A 41 -3.58 1.61 4.52
CA ALA A 41 -4.58 0.57 4.83
C ALA A 41 -5.89 0.77 4.03
N ALA A 42 -6.32 2.02 3.83
CA ALA A 42 -7.52 2.30 3.04
C ALA A 42 -7.30 1.98 1.56
N ALA A 43 -6.12 2.33 1.03
CA ALA A 43 -5.72 1.98 -0.33
C ALA A 43 -5.58 0.46 -0.51
N GLU A 44 -5.07 -0.28 0.47
CA GLU A 44 -5.02 -1.74 0.43
C GLU A 44 -6.42 -2.35 0.32
N ALA A 45 -7.33 -1.98 1.23
CA ALA A 45 -8.69 -2.51 1.25
C ALA A 45 -9.41 -2.25 -0.08
N LEU A 46 -9.35 -1.01 -0.58
CA LEU A 46 -9.98 -0.60 -1.84
C LEU A 46 -9.28 -1.20 -3.06
N GLY A 47 -7.96 -1.30 -3.05
CA GLY A 47 -7.17 -1.90 -4.12
C GLY A 47 -7.43 -3.40 -4.26
N ILE A 48 -7.68 -4.12 -3.17
CA ILE A 48 -7.99 -5.55 -3.22
C ILE A 48 -9.46 -5.79 -3.60
N HIS A 49 -10.40 -5.00 -3.08
CA HIS A 49 -11.84 -5.34 -3.15
C HIS A 49 -12.74 -4.37 -3.91
N GLY A 50 -12.26 -3.15 -4.19
CA GLY A 50 -12.99 -2.10 -4.90
C GLY A 50 -13.00 -2.28 -6.41
N ASP A 51 -13.65 -1.35 -7.10
CA ASP A 51 -13.72 -1.34 -8.58
C ASP A 51 -12.41 -0.89 -9.23
N GLU A 52 -12.36 -0.83 -10.57
CA GLU A 52 -11.14 -0.43 -11.28
C GLU A 52 -10.72 1.03 -11.04
N ARG A 53 -11.66 1.91 -10.66
CA ARG A 53 -11.33 3.28 -10.26
C ARG A 53 -10.66 3.28 -8.89
N ASP A 54 -11.15 2.46 -7.98
CA ASP A 54 -10.53 2.24 -6.67
C ASP A 54 -9.14 1.66 -6.78
N VAL A 55 -8.91 0.70 -7.68
CA VAL A 55 -7.57 0.16 -7.98
C VAL A 55 -6.64 1.27 -8.42
N ALA A 56 -7.03 2.06 -9.43
CA ALA A 56 -6.18 3.12 -9.94
C ALA A 56 -5.82 4.17 -8.87
N ILE A 57 -6.79 4.53 -8.02
CA ILE A 57 -6.56 5.43 -6.88
C ILE A 57 -5.60 4.78 -5.88
N SER A 58 -5.83 3.51 -5.54
CA SER A 58 -5.05 2.77 -4.55
C SER A 58 -3.60 2.60 -5.00
N LEU A 59 -3.36 2.17 -6.24
CA LEU A 59 -2.01 2.02 -6.78
C LEU A 59 -1.22 3.33 -6.75
N ARG A 60 -1.87 4.47 -7.04
CA ARG A 60 -1.22 5.78 -6.94
C ARG A 60 -0.80 6.09 -5.49
N VAL A 61 -1.70 5.91 -4.53
CA VAL A 61 -1.42 6.16 -3.10
C VAL A 61 -0.35 5.21 -2.57
N LEU A 62 -0.43 3.93 -2.92
CA LEU A 62 0.54 2.93 -2.49
C LEU A 62 1.93 3.19 -3.10
N LEU A 63 2.02 3.60 -4.37
CA LEU A 63 3.30 3.99 -4.98
C LEU A 63 3.94 5.20 -4.30
N GLU A 64 3.14 6.22 -3.96
CA GLU A 64 3.60 7.39 -3.22
C GLU A 64 4.17 6.99 -1.85
N HIS A 65 3.50 6.05 -1.17
CA HIS A 65 3.94 5.58 0.14
C HIS A 65 5.03 4.51 0.14
N ALA A 66 5.27 3.85 -1.00
CA ALA A 66 6.30 2.80 -1.15
C ALA A 66 7.74 3.35 -1.16
N SER A 67 7.94 4.66 -1.34
CA SER A 67 9.27 5.28 -1.35
C SER A 67 9.82 5.53 0.05
N VAL A 68 11.03 5.01 0.32
CA VAL A 68 11.80 5.25 1.56
C VAL A 68 12.39 6.65 1.67
N GLU A 69 12.40 7.42 0.58
CA GLU A 69 12.82 8.83 0.62
C GLU A 69 11.67 9.73 1.11
N VAL A 70 10.43 9.32 0.88
CA VAL A 70 9.22 10.08 1.25
C VAL A 70 8.72 9.65 2.63
N ASN A 71 8.82 8.36 2.96
CA ASN A 71 8.24 7.80 4.16
C ASN A 71 9.25 7.01 5.00
N SER A 72 8.90 6.75 6.27
CA SER A 72 9.65 5.81 7.09
C SER A 72 9.69 4.42 6.44
N VAL A 73 10.73 3.64 6.74
CA VAL A 73 10.87 2.25 6.26
C VAL A 73 9.64 1.39 6.55
N TRP A 74 8.92 1.67 7.63
CA TRP A 74 7.71 0.94 8.04
C TRP A 74 6.52 1.20 7.14
N VAL A 75 6.31 2.46 6.77
CA VAL A 75 5.23 2.87 5.85
C VAL A 75 5.53 2.37 4.44
N ALA A 76 6.80 2.46 4.01
CA ALA A 76 7.24 1.90 2.73
C ALA A 76 7.01 0.38 2.66
N MET A 77 7.39 -0.35 3.71
CA MET A 77 7.12 -1.79 3.81
C MET A 77 5.63 -2.10 3.81
N GLN A 78 4.82 -1.34 4.55
CA GLN A 78 3.36 -1.52 4.56
C GLN A 78 2.77 -1.33 3.15
N ALA A 79 3.18 -0.28 2.44
CA ALA A 79 2.69 0.01 1.09
C ALA A 79 3.11 -1.07 0.08
N LEU A 80 4.35 -1.54 0.14
CA LEU A 80 4.82 -2.63 -0.73
C LEU A 80 4.10 -3.95 -0.43
N ASN A 81 3.84 -4.28 0.84
CA ASN A 81 3.05 -5.46 1.20
C ASN A 81 1.59 -5.33 0.71
N ALA A 82 1.00 -4.14 0.76
CA ALA A 82 -0.33 -3.89 0.22
C ALA A 82 -0.37 -4.07 -1.31
N ILE A 83 0.67 -3.60 -2.01
CA ILE A 83 0.82 -3.82 -3.47
C ILE A 83 0.92 -5.32 -3.78
N ASP A 84 1.71 -6.08 -3.00
CA ASP A 84 1.80 -7.53 -3.13
C ASP A 84 0.44 -8.21 -2.96
N ALA A 85 -0.30 -7.81 -1.92
CA ALA A 85 -1.62 -8.36 -1.60
C ALA A 85 -2.67 -8.10 -2.70
N MET A 86 -2.49 -7.07 -3.54
CA MET A 86 -3.35 -6.81 -4.69
C MET A 86 -3.14 -7.79 -5.85
N GLY A 87 -2.06 -8.57 -5.84
CA GLY A 87 -1.76 -9.57 -6.88
C GLY A 87 -1.74 -8.96 -8.29
N SER A 88 -2.41 -9.62 -9.25
CA SER A 88 -2.43 -9.18 -10.65
C SER A 88 -3.06 -7.80 -10.86
N ARG A 89 -3.85 -7.29 -9.90
CA ARG A 89 -4.39 -5.93 -9.98
C ARG A 89 -3.29 -4.85 -9.90
N ALA A 90 -2.10 -5.20 -9.42
CA ALA A 90 -0.94 -4.31 -9.37
C ALA A 90 0.03 -4.48 -10.56
N ASP A 91 -0.24 -5.36 -11.52
CA ASP A 91 0.71 -5.66 -12.61
C ASP A 91 1.12 -4.42 -13.41
N GLY A 92 0.20 -3.48 -13.61
CA GLY A 92 0.42 -2.25 -14.37
C GLY A 92 1.49 -1.32 -13.79
N ILE A 93 1.87 -1.46 -12.51
CA ILE A 93 2.85 -0.59 -11.86
C ILE A 93 4.23 -1.22 -11.67
N ARG A 94 4.43 -2.49 -12.08
CA ARG A 94 5.72 -3.18 -11.96
C ARG A 94 6.91 -2.39 -12.55
N PRO A 95 6.80 -1.73 -13.72
CA PRO A 95 7.89 -0.91 -14.24
C PRO A 95 8.24 0.27 -13.33
N VAL A 96 7.24 0.88 -12.69
CA VAL A 96 7.44 2.02 -11.77
C VAL A 96 8.13 1.56 -10.49
N LEU A 97 7.75 0.40 -9.95
CA LEU A 97 8.39 -0.18 -8.76
C LEU A 97 9.90 -0.40 -8.94
N LYS A 98 10.34 -0.83 -10.14
CA LYS A 98 11.77 -1.00 -10.46
C LYS A 98 12.58 0.30 -10.34
N SER A 99 11.92 1.46 -10.43
CA SER A 99 12.55 2.77 -10.38
C SER A 99 12.55 3.43 -9.00
N LEU A 100 11.88 2.83 -8.01
CA LEU A 100 11.81 3.40 -6.66
C LEU A 100 13.18 3.37 -5.99
N PRO A 101 13.51 4.40 -5.17
CA PRO A 101 14.72 4.39 -4.38
C PRO A 101 14.67 3.23 -3.38
N THR A 102 15.76 2.46 -3.33
CA THR A 102 15.90 1.28 -2.47
C THR A 102 16.69 1.58 -1.19
N GLU A 103 17.31 2.77 -1.12
CA GLU A 103 18.11 3.23 0.00
C GLU A 103 17.74 4.67 0.38
N ALA A 104 17.77 4.98 1.68
CA ALA A 104 17.56 6.33 2.18
C ALA A 104 18.33 6.56 3.48
N LYS A 105 18.69 7.82 3.75
CA LYS A 105 19.31 8.22 5.03
C LYS A 105 18.34 8.00 6.18
N GLY A 106 18.83 7.46 7.30
CA GLY A 106 18.03 7.25 8.51
C GLY A 106 17.33 5.90 8.60
N VAL A 107 17.44 5.04 7.58
CA VAL A 107 17.02 3.63 7.68
C VAL A 107 18.02 2.88 8.57
N PRO A 108 17.61 2.29 9.70
CA PRO A 108 18.52 1.52 10.53
C PRO A 108 19.08 0.31 9.76
N GLY A 109 20.37 0.01 9.91
CA GLY A 109 21.03 -1.04 9.12
C GLY A 109 20.35 -2.41 9.15
N ARG A 110 19.73 -2.77 10.28
CA ARG A 110 18.94 -4.02 10.41
C ARG A 110 17.73 -4.09 9.48
N TYR A 111 17.25 -2.94 8.99
CA TYR A 111 16.10 -2.82 8.11
C TYR A 111 16.44 -2.47 6.66
N ALA A 112 17.71 -2.20 6.35
CA ALA A 112 18.13 -1.69 5.05
C ALA A 112 17.77 -2.63 3.89
N SER A 113 17.67 -3.95 4.14
CA SER A 113 17.38 -4.92 3.08
C SER A 113 15.89 -5.15 2.77
N TYR A 114 14.94 -4.70 3.61
CA TYR A 114 13.54 -5.12 3.46
C TYR A 114 12.88 -4.52 2.22
N VAL A 115 12.98 -3.20 2.04
CA VAL A 115 12.40 -2.50 0.88
C VAL A 115 13.03 -2.97 -0.44
N PRO A 116 14.37 -3.04 -0.59
CA PRO A 116 14.98 -3.58 -1.81
C PRO A 116 14.51 -5.01 -2.13
N ARG A 117 14.38 -5.88 -1.12
CA ARG A 117 13.91 -7.26 -1.32
C ARG A 117 12.45 -7.30 -1.77
N LEU A 118 11.56 -6.54 -1.14
CA LEU A 118 10.15 -6.47 -1.54
C LEU A 118 10.00 -5.95 -2.98
N ILE A 119 10.74 -4.90 -3.35
CA ILE A 119 10.75 -4.41 -4.74
C ILE A 119 11.26 -5.50 -5.69
N ALA A 120 12.34 -6.20 -5.33
CA ALA A 120 12.86 -7.29 -6.16
C ALA A 120 11.82 -8.40 -6.36
N GLU A 121 11.16 -8.87 -5.30
CA GLU A 121 10.10 -9.88 -5.39
C GLU A 121 8.91 -9.41 -6.27
N LEU A 122 8.43 -8.19 -6.06
CA LEU A 122 7.31 -7.62 -6.82
C LEU A 122 7.62 -7.34 -8.28
N THR A 123 8.89 -7.37 -8.67
CA THR A 123 9.32 -7.02 -10.02
C THR A 123 9.99 -8.17 -10.75
N LYS A 124 10.03 -9.36 -10.14
CA LYS A 124 10.37 -10.61 -10.83
C LYS A 124 9.40 -10.85 -11.98
N ASP A 125 9.95 -11.23 -13.13
CA ASP A 125 9.15 -11.67 -14.25
C ASP A 125 8.48 -13.00 -13.86
N VAL A 126 7.15 -13.06 -13.97
CA VAL A 126 6.40 -14.30 -13.78
C VAL A 126 6.60 -15.15 -15.05
N PRO A 127 7.04 -16.42 -14.93
CA PRO A 127 7.28 -17.29 -16.09
C PRO A 127 6.02 -17.57 -16.91
#